data_AF-A0A1Z1SR89-F1
#
_entry.id   AF-A0A1Z1SR89-F1
#
_cell.length_a   1.000
_cell.length_b   1.000
_cell.length_c   1.000
_cell.angle_alpha   90.00
_cell.angle_beta   90.00
_cell.angle_gamma   90.00
#
_symmetry.space_group_name_H-M   'P 1'
#
loop_
_entity.id
_entity.type
_entity.pdbx_description
1 polymer ?
#
loop_
_entity_poly.entity_id
_entity_poly.type
_entity_poly.pdbx_seq_one_letter_code
_entity_poly.pdbx_strand_id
1 'polypeptide(L)'
;MRLFSPLISLFALVVSAFGVLPAQAAEKDELALTLKQLDHIQASLERARIQANQDNHARFYFDYSRASREVEIIRQGIVRYLEPSRAQPTVPVNVAEPLRGDYRREQR
;
A
#
# COMPACT_ATOMS: atom_id res chain seq x y z
N MET A 1 39.10 0.02 37.45
CA MET A 1 39.47 -0.25 36.04
C MET A 1 38.26 -0.87 35.37
N ARG A 2 37.79 -0.29 34.26
CA ARG A 2 36.46 -0.53 33.68
C ARG A 2 36.34 -1.97 33.16
N LEU A 3 35.40 -2.74 33.70
CA LEU A 3 35.02 -4.05 33.17
C LEU A 3 34.37 -3.85 31.80
N PHE A 4 35.06 -4.20 30.73
CA PHE A 4 34.45 -4.33 29.42
C PHE A 4 33.53 -5.56 29.46
N SER A 5 32.22 -5.30 29.49
CA SER A 5 31.21 -6.35 29.56
C SER A 5 31.15 -7.10 28.22
N PRO A 6 31.33 -8.44 28.19
CA PRO A 6 31.36 -9.22 26.95
C PRO A 6 30.01 -9.20 26.20
N LEU A 7 28.94 -8.80 26.89
CA LEU A 7 27.60 -8.63 26.33
C LEU A 7 27.56 -7.57 25.21
N ILE A 8 28.35 -6.50 25.33
CA ILE A 8 28.40 -5.41 24.35
C ILE A 8 29.16 -5.86 23.10
N SER A 9 30.20 -6.68 23.27
CA SER A 9 31.01 -7.20 22.17
C SER A 9 30.23 -8.24 21.36
N LEU A 10 29.40 -9.06 22.02
CA LEU A 10 28.51 -10.01 21.35
C LEU A 10 27.38 -9.31 20.57
N PHE A 11 26.83 -8.22 21.12
CA PHE A 11 25.80 -7.43 20.44
C PHE A 11 26.35 -6.74 19.18
N ALA A 12 27.57 -6.20 19.25
CA ALA A 12 28.25 -5.62 18.09
C ALA A 12 28.58 -6.66 16.99
N LEU A 13 28.87 -7.90 17.37
CA LEU A 13 29.09 -9.02 16.43
C LEU A 13 27.78 -9.42 15.72
N VAL A 14 26.66 -9.46 16.44
CA VAL A 14 25.34 -9.77 15.84
C VAL A 14 24.90 -8.68 14.88
N VAL A 15 25.13 -7.41 15.18
CA VAL A 15 24.80 -6.28 14.27
C VAL A 15 25.68 -6.29 13.01
N SER A 16 26.94 -6.72 13.09
CA SER A 16 27.78 -6.92 11.89
C SER A 16 27.39 -8.16 11.07
N ALA A 17 26.74 -9.16 11.68
CA ALA A 17 26.28 -10.37 10.99
C ALA A 17 24.93 -10.17 10.27
N PHE A 18 24.15 -9.16 10.64
CA PHE A 18 23.04 -8.66 9.83
C PHE A 18 23.60 -7.79 8.71
N GLY A 19 24.19 -8.46 7.73
CA GLY A 19 24.74 -7.85 6.53
C GLY A 19 23.76 -6.86 5.90
N VAL A 20 24.32 -5.80 5.33
CA VAL A 20 23.64 -4.79 4.53
C VAL A 20 22.67 -5.49 3.58
N LEU A 21 21.37 -5.52 3.94
CA LEU A 21 20.34 -6.00 3.03
C LEU A 21 20.42 -5.08 1.80
N PRO A 22 20.43 -5.63 0.58
CA PRO A 22 20.40 -4.80 -0.60
C PRO A 22 19.17 -3.90 -0.50
N ALA A 23 19.35 -2.58 -0.51
CA ALA A 23 18.28 -1.61 -0.28
C ALA A 23 17.05 -1.84 -1.20
N GLN A 24 17.28 -2.39 -2.39
CA GLN A 24 16.24 -2.79 -3.34
C GLN A 24 15.40 -3.98 -2.87
N ALA A 25 15.96 -4.96 -2.15
CA ALA A 25 15.17 -6.05 -1.57
C ALA A 25 14.26 -5.52 -0.45
N ALA A 26 14.79 -4.61 0.38
CA ALA A 26 14.00 -3.94 1.42
C ALA A 26 12.84 -3.12 0.84
N GLU A 27 13.07 -2.37 -0.25
CA GLU A 27 12.01 -1.62 -0.95
C GLU A 27 10.90 -2.55 -1.46
N LYS A 28 11.26 -3.66 -2.12
CA LYS A 28 10.28 -4.61 -2.65
C LYS A 28 9.45 -5.28 -1.56
N ASP A 29 10.05 -5.57 -0.41
CA ASP A 29 9.36 -6.14 0.74
C ASP A 29 8.36 -5.13 1.34
N GLU A 30 8.74 -3.86 1.48
CA GLU A 30 7.85 -2.78 1.92
C GLU A 30 6.68 -2.54 0.95
N LEU A 31 6.93 -2.61 -0.35
CA LEU A 31 5.87 -2.51 -1.36
C LEU A 31 4.95 -3.74 -1.34
N ALA A 32 5.47 -4.93 -1.07
CA ALA A 32 4.64 -6.12 -0.86
C ALA A 32 3.78 -6.01 0.41
N LEU A 33 4.30 -5.40 1.48
CA LEU A 33 3.52 -5.06 2.67
C LEU A 33 2.40 -4.06 2.32
N THR A 34 2.74 -3.03 1.54
CA THR A 34 1.79 -2.01 1.09
C THR A 34 0.63 -2.63 0.30
N LEU A 35 0.89 -3.60 -0.59
CA LEU A 35 -0.17 -4.34 -1.30
C LEU A 35 -1.15 -5.04 -0.35
N LYS A 36 -0.66 -5.67 0.72
CA LYS A 36 -1.51 -6.29 1.75
C LYS A 36 -2.32 -5.25 2.53
N GLN A 37 -1.74 -4.09 2.80
CA GLN A 37 -2.46 -2.99 3.45
C GLN A 37 -3.58 -2.44 2.55
N LEU A 38 -3.36 -2.36 1.23
CA LEU A 38 -4.39 -1.99 0.27
C LEU A 38 -5.55 -3.00 0.25
N ASP A 39 -5.28 -4.31 0.44
CA ASP A 39 -6.35 -5.30 0.64
C ASP A 39 -7.19 -5.01 1.89
N HIS A 40 -6.52 -4.67 2.99
CA HIS A 40 -7.22 -4.30 4.23
C HIS A 40 -8.04 -3.03 4.09
N ILE A 41 -7.54 -2.03 3.34
CA ILE A 41 -8.26 -0.79 3.01
C ILE A 41 -9.50 -1.14 2.18
N GLN A 42 -9.36 -1.95 1.13
CA GLN A 42 -10.46 -2.36 0.27
C GLN A 42 -11.57 -3.06 1.08
N ALA A 43 -11.19 -3.98 1.97
CA ALA A 43 -12.14 -4.65 2.85
C ALA A 43 -12.79 -3.70 3.86
N SER A 44 -12.06 -2.69 4.34
CA SER A 44 -12.59 -1.66 5.23
C SER A 44 -13.62 -0.75 4.55
N LEU A 45 -13.33 -0.31 3.32
CA LEU A 45 -14.25 0.46 2.49
C LEU A 45 -15.54 -0.32 2.24
N GLU A 46 -15.46 -1.62 1.97
CA GLU A 46 -16.64 -2.45 1.76
C GLU A 46 -17.49 -2.61 3.03
N ARG A 47 -16.86 -2.84 4.19
CA ARG A 47 -17.58 -2.87 5.47
C ARG A 47 -18.28 -1.54 5.77
N ALA A 48 -17.58 -0.42 5.54
CA ALA A 48 -18.14 0.91 5.74
C ALA A 48 -19.30 1.17 4.76
N ARG A 49 -19.21 0.71 3.51
CA ARG A 49 -20.31 0.78 2.53
C ARG A 49 -21.55 0.02 3.01
N ILE A 50 -21.36 -1.20 3.53
CA ILE A 50 -22.46 -2.02 4.07
C ILE A 50 -23.13 -1.30 5.25
N GLN A 51 -22.33 -0.72 6.15
CA GLN A 51 -22.84 0.04 7.29
C GLN A 51 -23.59 1.31 6.84
N ALA A 52 -23.05 2.06 5.88
CA ALA A 52 -23.68 3.28 5.37
C ALA A 52 -25.03 3.01 4.70
N ASN A 53 -25.19 1.87 4.01
CA ASN A 53 -26.47 1.48 3.40
C ASN A 53 -27.57 1.15 4.44
N GLN A 54 -27.21 0.91 5.69
CA GLN A 54 -28.18 0.75 6.78
C GLN A 54 -28.73 2.10 7.26
N ASP A 55 -27.99 3.18 7.04
CA ASP A 55 -28.31 4.54 7.48
C ASP A 55 -28.74 5.42 6.29
N ASN A 56 -29.98 5.22 5.84
CA ASN A 56 -30.51 5.73 4.56
C ASN A 56 -30.88 7.23 4.52
N HIS A 57 -30.50 8.02 5.53
CA HIS A 57 -31.03 9.38 5.73
C HIS A 57 -30.01 10.52 5.51
N ALA A 58 -28.82 10.23 4.99
CA ALA A 58 -27.78 11.24 4.79
C ALA A 58 -27.88 11.96 3.44
N ARG A 59 -28.08 13.29 3.46
CA ARG A 59 -28.05 14.15 2.25
C ARG A 59 -26.74 14.05 1.48
N PHE A 60 -25.64 13.90 2.21
CA PHE A 60 -24.31 13.66 1.66
C PHE A 60 -23.84 12.27 2.01
N TYR A 61 -23.25 11.57 1.05
CA TYR A 61 -22.70 10.22 1.24
C TYR A 61 -21.32 10.09 0.60
N PHE A 62 -20.58 9.08 1.04
CA PHE A 62 -19.25 8.77 0.54
C PHE A 62 -19.33 7.89 -0.71
N ASP A 63 -18.61 8.24 -1.78
CA ASP A 63 -18.50 7.47 -3.03
C ASP A 63 -17.54 6.29 -2.86
N TYR A 64 -18.02 5.22 -2.21
CA TYR A 64 -17.27 3.99 -2.02
C TYR A 64 -16.81 3.37 -3.35
N SER A 65 -17.56 3.58 -4.44
CA SER A 65 -17.23 3.05 -5.76
C SER A 65 -15.98 3.73 -6.34
N ARG A 66 -15.89 5.06 -6.20
CA ARG A 66 -14.72 5.83 -6.62
C ARG A 66 -13.50 5.52 -5.76
N ALA A 67 -13.65 5.55 -4.43
CA ALA A 67 -12.55 5.25 -3.51
C ALA A 67 -11.96 3.85 -3.77
N SER A 68 -12.81 2.84 -3.96
CA SER A 68 -12.37 1.48 -4.29
C SER A 68 -11.60 1.40 -5.62
N ARG A 69 -12.07 2.12 -6.64
CA ARG A 69 -11.38 2.19 -7.94
C ARG A 69 -10.01 2.85 -7.82
N GLU A 70 -9.91 3.92 -7.04
CA GLU A 70 -8.66 4.65 -6.82
C GLU A 70 -7.64 3.81 -6.02
N VAL A 71 -8.09 3.04 -5.02
CA VAL A 71 -7.25 2.03 -4.32
C VAL A 71 -6.70 1.00 -5.31
N GLU A 72 -7.53 0.54 -6.25
CA GLU A 72 -7.11 -0.42 -7.26
C GLU A 72 -6.11 0.17 -8.27
N ILE A 73 -6.26 1.45 -8.64
CA ILE A 73 -5.27 2.15 -9.46
C ILE A 73 -3.91 2.19 -8.76
N ILE A 74 -3.87 2.49 -7.46
CA ILE A 74 -2.64 2.47 -6.66
C ILE A 74 -2.03 1.06 -6.64
N ARG A 75 -2.84 0.03 -6.38
CA ARG A 75 -2.40 -1.38 -6.39
C ARG A 75 -1.74 -1.74 -7.71
N GLN A 76 -2.40 -1.44 -8.83
CA GLN A 76 -1.89 -1.76 -10.17
C GLN A 76 -0.59 -1.04 -10.47
N GLY A 77 -0.43 0.21 -10.00
CA GLY A 77 0.82 0.95 -10.10
C GLY A 77 1.97 0.24 -9.38
N ILE A 78 1.74 -0.22 -8.14
CA ILE A 78 2.74 -0.95 -7.35
C ILE A 78 3.07 -2.30 -7.98
N VAL A 79 2.07 -3.09 -8.40
CA VAL A 79 2.28 -4.39 -9.06
C VAL A 79 3.10 -4.23 -10.33
N ARG A 80 2.78 -3.23 -11.16
CA ARG A 80 3.54 -2.95 -12.39
C ARG A 80 5.00 -2.59 -12.12
N TYR A 81 5.28 -1.89 -11.03
CA TYR A 81 6.64 -1.57 -10.63
C TYR A 81 7.40 -2.82 -10.13
N LEU A 82 6.75 -3.67 -9.35
CA LEU A 82 7.34 -4.91 -8.83
C LEU A 82 7.55 -5.97 -9.92
N GLU A 83 6.69 -6.00 -10.94
CA GLU A 83 6.77 -6.86 -12.12
C GLU A 83 7.16 -6.06 -13.37
N PRO A 84 8.41 -5.58 -13.49
CA PRO A 84 8.82 -4.87 -14.68
C PRO A 84 8.70 -5.81 -15.89
N SER A 85 7.98 -5.37 -16.92
CA SER A 85 7.80 -6.12 -18.17
C SER A 85 9.15 -6.62 -18.69
N ARG A 86 9.30 -7.95 -18.81
CA ARG A 86 10.50 -8.56 -19.41
C ARG A 86 10.50 -8.54 -20.94
N ALA A 87 9.39 -8.16 -21.56
CA ALA A 87 9.26 -7.98 -23.00
C ALA A 87 9.17 -6.48 -23.35
N GLN A 88 9.64 -6.10 -24.55
CA GLN A 88 9.51 -4.74 -25.09
C GLN A 88 8.06 -4.24 -24.91
N PRO A 89 7.81 -2.97 -24.51
CA PRO A 89 6.46 -2.49 -24.24
C PRO A 89 5.66 -2.40 -25.55
N THR A 90 4.85 -3.41 -25.86
CA THR A 90 3.97 -3.43 -27.04
C THR A 90 2.73 -2.56 -26.82
N VAL A 91 2.43 -2.16 -25.58
CA VAL A 91 1.21 -1.42 -25.25
C VAL A 91 1.58 0.00 -24.84
N PRO A 92 0.97 1.04 -25.43
CA PRO A 92 1.12 2.40 -24.91
C PRO A 92 0.77 2.41 -23.43
N VAL A 93 1.56 3.17 -22.65
CA VAL A 93 1.35 3.40 -21.22
C VAL A 93 -0.01 4.06 -21.06
N ASN A 94 -1.06 3.25 -20.97
CA ASN A 94 -2.44 3.72 -20.93
C ASN A 94 -2.66 4.45 -19.61
N VAL A 95 -2.72 5.78 -19.73
CA VAL A 95 -3.60 6.72 -19.03
C VAL A 95 -4.37 6.08 -17.86
N ALA A 96 -3.72 5.96 -16.70
CA ALA A 96 -4.48 5.71 -15.49
C ALA A 96 -5.44 6.90 -15.30
N GLU A 97 -6.71 6.64 -15.04
CA GLU A 97 -7.63 7.71 -14.61
C GLU A 97 -6.99 8.46 -13.43
N PRO A 98 -6.99 9.80 -13.45
CA PRO A 98 -6.38 10.57 -12.36
C PRO A 98 -7.09 10.24 -11.04
N LEU A 99 -6.30 10.11 -9.97
CA LEU A 99 -6.82 10.07 -8.60
C LEU A 99 -7.50 11.42 -8.32
N ARG A 100 -8.82 11.41 -8.13
CA ARG A 100 -9.61 12.64 -7.99
C ARG A 100 -9.73 13.06 -6.54
N GLY A 101 -9.76 12.11 -5.60
CA GLY A 101 -9.90 12.39 -4.17
C GLY A 101 -11.22 13.06 -3.72
N ASP A 102 -12.10 13.43 -4.64
CA ASP A 102 -13.45 13.93 -4.33
C ASP A 102 -14.41 12.75 -4.17
N TYR A 103 -14.67 12.36 -2.92
CA TYR A 103 -15.55 11.25 -2.59
C TYR A 103 -16.93 11.68 -2.12
N ARG A 104 -17.23 12.98 -2.02
CA ARG A 104 -18.53 13.42 -1.52
C ARG A 104 -19.56 13.39 -2.64
N ARG A 105 -20.71 12.79 -2.39
CA ARG A 105 -21.87 12.78 -3.30
C ARG A 105 -23.09 13.33 -2.58
N GLU A 106 -24.03 13.86 -3.34
CA GLU A 106 -25.30 14.38 -2.84
C GLU A 106 -26.45 13.62 -3.53
N GLN A 107 -27.48 13.27 -2.78
CA GLN A 107 -28.71 12.69 -3.31
C GLN A 107 -29.55 13.83 -3.87
N ARG A 108 -29.75 13.88 -5.19
CA ARG A 108 -30.60 14.87 -5.86
C ARG A 108 -32.05 14.40 -5.91
#